data_AF-G3AE12-F1
#
_entry.id   AF-G3AE12-F1
#
_cell.length_a   1.000
_cell.length_b   1.000
_cell.length_c   1.000
_cell.angle_alpha   90.00
_cell.angle_beta   90.00
_cell.angle_gamma   90.00
#
_symmetry.space_group_name_H-M   'P 1'
#
loop_
_entity.id
_entity.type
_entity.pdbx_description
1 polymer ?
#
loop_
_entity_poly.entity_id
_entity_poly.type
_entity_poly.pdbx_seq_one_letter_code
_entity_poly.pdbx_strand_id
1 'polypeptide(L)'
;MESINFDWYNIQQGQQLDIQINSMQLGSFELRDDLAYDLCQSYPVHPDSEPVIKFILQIYAHMKLFKQIQSCYQFEPFNHLSHQVSYLPERMDALLNGIGDVKLEYGTFRIKWPLTALKTALLNTNWFYQCMENFCLKLDISFPLCDPPKSGCYKCLFWDDDEGNDKLDTYIKAYMDQFLGKVVSQRHNNEFVVGIPSDKSLSVSEVEGYLPLWFVLEHPEFMNVYSLFMMTRSERSFKFLESSPDTLKALETVGMTLCTCSNDSLIKRLRDISDVYEIGGYNLLGVVNTTGSGQGYMGQLYNHDPFKEVYTPVHDLNEFSKLLGYVLTPARQVNINVKFPVKGGDRKIVLRNFFTRGE
;
A
#
# COMPACT_ATOMS: atom_id res chain seq x y z
N MET A 1 14.98 -19.55 -27.78
CA MET A 1 15.36 -18.12 -27.73
C MET A 1 14.23 -17.37 -28.40
N GLU A 2 13.36 -16.76 -27.61
CA GLU A 2 12.26 -15.94 -28.13
C GLU A 2 12.78 -14.51 -28.24
N SER A 3 12.77 -13.96 -29.46
CA SER A 3 13.04 -12.55 -29.70
C SER A 3 11.81 -11.76 -29.27
N ILE A 4 11.93 -10.96 -28.21
CA ILE A 4 10.86 -10.04 -27.80
C ILE A 4 11.02 -8.76 -28.63
N ASN A 5 10.00 -8.42 -29.40
CA ASN A 5 9.94 -7.21 -30.20
C ASN A 5 9.40 -6.07 -29.33
N PHE A 6 10.20 -5.03 -29.07
CA PHE A 6 9.72 -3.84 -28.39
C PHE A 6 9.22 -2.85 -29.44
N ASP A 7 7.92 -2.89 -29.78
CA ASP A 7 7.30 -2.01 -30.80
C ASP A 7 7.40 -0.51 -30.49
N TRP A 8 7.85 -0.16 -29.28
CA TRP A 8 8.01 1.18 -28.71
C TRP A 8 9.45 1.72 -28.83
N TYR A 9 10.36 0.94 -29.43
CA TYR A 9 11.72 1.37 -29.75
C TYR A 9 11.98 1.26 -31.25
N ASN A 10 12.18 2.39 -31.91
CA ASN A 10 12.61 2.42 -33.30
C ASN A 10 14.10 2.09 -33.34
N ILE A 11 14.44 0.79 -33.41
CA ILE A 11 15.82 0.35 -33.59
C ILE A 11 16.27 0.90 -34.95
N GLN A 12 17.12 1.94 -34.95
CA GLN A 12 17.76 2.39 -36.18
C GLN A 12 18.43 1.18 -36.83
N GLN A 13 17.90 0.80 -38.00
CA GLN A 13 18.33 -0.37 -38.75
C GLN A 13 19.85 -0.33 -38.94
N GLY A 14 20.54 -1.31 -38.35
CA GLY A 14 21.98 -1.46 -38.55
C GLY A 14 22.67 -2.43 -37.60
N GLN A 15 22.20 -2.60 -36.36
CA GLN A 15 22.78 -3.57 -35.43
C GLN A 15 21.71 -4.26 -34.59
N GLN A 16 21.61 -5.58 -34.76
CA GLN A 16 20.88 -6.48 -33.86
C GLN A 16 21.63 -6.48 -32.52
N LEU A 17 21.13 -5.69 -31.57
CA LEU A 17 21.57 -5.78 -30.18
C LEU A 17 20.69 -6.82 -29.49
N ASP A 18 21.28 -7.92 -29.04
CA ASP A 18 20.61 -8.88 -28.17
C ASP A 18 20.39 -8.24 -26.79
N ILE A 19 19.18 -7.71 -26.57
CA ILE A 19 18.77 -7.19 -25.27
C ILE A 19 18.33 -8.38 -24.42
N GLN A 20 19.07 -8.66 -23.34
CA GLN A 20 18.65 -9.65 -22.35
C GLN A 20 17.97 -8.93 -21.19
N ILE A 21 16.72 -9.28 -20.87
CA ILE A 21 16.04 -8.78 -19.68
C ILE A 21 16.48 -9.64 -18.50
N ASN A 22 17.38 -9.12 -17.64
CA ASN A 22 17.81 -9.85 -16.44
C ASN A 22 16.90 -9.62 -15.23
N SER A 23 16.05 -8.59 -15.24
CA SER A 23 15.11 -8.33 -14.15
C SER A 23 13.69 -8.71 -14.57
N MET A 24 13.20 -9.84 -14.04
CA MET A 24 11.78 -10.20 -14.14
C MET A 24 10.88 -9.26 -13.33
N GLN A 25 11.43 -8.35 -12.50
CA GLN A 25 10.66 -7.35 -11.77
C GLN A 25 10.77 -6.00 -12.48
N LEU A 26 9.62 -5.49 -12.93
CA LEU A 26 9.48 -4.21 -13.61
C LEU A 26 9.33 -3.05 -12.63
N GLY A 27 8.79 -3.34 -11.45
CA GLY A 27 8.53 -2.34 -10.44
C GLY A 27 7.81 -2.91 -9.23
N SER A 28 7.30 -2.01 -8.42
CA SER A 28 6.45 -2.33 -7.27
C SER A 28 5.45 -1.22 -7.00
N PHE A 29 4.33 -1.54 -6.38
CA PHE A 29 3.31 -0.56 -6.03
C PHE A 29 2.76 -0.80 -4.63
N GLU A 30 2.45 0.27 -3.91
CA GLU A 30 1.75 0.20 -2.64
C GLU A 30 0.25 0.23 -2.90
N LEU A 31 -0.47 -0.78 -2.42
CA LEU A 31 -1.92 -0.84 -2.48
C LEU A 31 -2.53 0.14 -1.46
N ARG A 32 -3.63 0.80 -1.82
CA ARG A 32 -4.42 1.59 -0.88
C ARG A 32 -5.13 0.71 0.15
N ASP A 33 -4.94 1.03 1.43
CA ASP A 33 -5.61 0.33 2.54
C ASP A 33 -7.13 0.55 2.56
N ASP A 34 -7.61 1.69 2.04
CA ASP A 34 -9.02 2.12 2.03
C ASP A 34 -9.79 1.71 0.76
N LEU A 35 -9.15 1.00 -0.18
CA LEU A 35 -9.74 0.59 -1.46
C LEU A 35 -11.09 -0.14 -1.30
N ALA A 36 -11.13 -1.16 -0.43
CA ALA A 36 -12.34 -1.95 -0.21
C ALA A 36 -13.44 -1.12 0.47
N TYR A 37 -13.05 -0.22 1.38
CA TYR A 37 -13.98 0.68 2.06
C TYR A 37 -14.65 1.65 1.07
N ASP A 38 -13.87 2.30 0.21
CA ASP A 38 -14.35 3.26 -0.79
C ASP A 38 -15.27 2.60 -1.83
N LEU A 39 -14.92 1.38 -2.26
CA LEU A 39 -15.77 0.59 -3.13
C LEU A 39 -17.14 0.32 -2.49
N CYS A 40 -17.17 0.02 -1.18
CA CYS A 40 -18.42 -0.15 -0.44
C CYS A 40 -19.20 1.17 -0.28
N GLN A 41 -18.52 2.32 -0.11
CA GLN A 41 -19.20 3.62 -0.03
C GLN A 41 -19.91 3.98 -1.35
N SER A 42 -19.30 3.58 -2.46
CA SER A 42 -19.80 3.90 -3.81
C SER A 42 -20.86 2.93 -4.32
N TYR A 43 -21.08 1.81 -3.62
CA TYR A 43 -22.07 0.82 -4.03
C TYR A 43 -23.48 1.31 -3.67
N PRO A 44 -24.42 1.38 -4.63
CA PRO A 44 -25.78 1.84 -4.37
C PRO A 44 -26.52 0.78 -3.57
N VAL A 45 -26.66 1.02 -2.27
CA VAL A 45 -27.54 0.24 -1.39
C VAL A 45 -28.86 1.00 -1.29
N HIS A 46 -30.01 0.31 -1.36
CA HIS A 46 -31.32 0.95 -1.30
C HIS A 46 -31.42 1.83 -0.02
N PRO A 47 -32.02 3.04 -0.05
CA PRO A 47 -32.07 3.93 1.12
C PRO A 47 -32.68 3.29 2.38
N ASP A 48 -33.59 2.34 2.19
CA ASP A 48 -34.24 1.57 3.26
C ASP A 48 -33.43 0.36 3.74
N SER A 49 -32.25 0.12 3.15
CA SER A 49 -31.36 -0.97 3.57
C SER A 49 -30.72 -0.59 4.90
N GLU A 50 -30.91 -1.46 5.88
CA GLU A 50 -30.41 -1.23 7.23
C GLU A 50 -28.87 -1.03 7.21
N PRO A 51 -28.31 -0.17 8.07
CA PRO A 51 -26.85 0.02 8.25
C PRO A 51 -26.06 -1.29 8.36
N VAL A 52 -26.72 -2.36 8.81
CA VAL A 52 -26.25 -3.74 8.83
C VAL A 52 -25.74 -4.21 7.45
N ILE A 53 -26.50 -4.01 6.37
CA ILE A 53 -26.11 -4.45 5.02
C ILE A 53 -24.79 -3.79 4.60
N LYS A 54 -24.58 -2.53 4.97
CA LYS A 54 -23.35 -1.81 4.67
C LYS A 54 -22.16 -2.37 5.43
N PHE A 55 -22.34 -2.73 6.72
CA PHE A 55 -21.30 -3.42 7.47
C PHE A 55 -20.98 -4.80 6.88
N ILE A 56 -21.99 -5.57 6.47
CA ILE A 56 -21.81 -6.87 5.81
C ILE A 56 -21.00 -6.74 4.52
N LEU A 57 -21.33 -5.74 3.67
CA LEU A 57 -20.55 -5.44 2.47
C LEU A 57 -19.09 -5.12 2.81
N GLN A 58 -18.85 -4.30 3.83
CA GLN A 58 -17.50 -3.94 4.26
C GLN A 58 -16.72 -5.14 4.80
N ILE A 59 -17.36 -6.00 5.61
CA ILE A 59 -16.78 -7.25 6.12
C ILE A 59 -16.33 -8.12 4.94
N TYR A 60 -17.24 -8.41 3.99
CA TYR A 60 -16.92 -9.29 2.88
C TYR A 60 -15.99 -8.66 1.84
N ALA A 61 -15.98 -7.34 1.66
CA ALA A 61 -15.05 -6.65 0.76
C ALA A 61 -13.61 -6.74 1.27
N HIS A 62 -13.40 -6.50 2.57
CA HIS A 62 -12.07 -6.64 3.16
C HIS A 62 -11.64 -8.11 3.22
N MET A 63 -12.56 -9.03 3.52
CA MET A 63 -12.28 -10.46 3.45
C MET A 63 -11.93 -10.91 2.02
N LYS A 64 -12.58 -10.35 1.00
CA LYS A 64 -12.26 -10.61 -0.39
C LYS A 64 -10.87 -10.11 -0.75
N LEU A 65 -10.53 -8.89 -0.33
CA LEU A 65 -9.19 -8.33 -0.53
C LEU A 65 -8.11 -9.19 0.14
N PHE A 66 -8.37 -9.64 1.38
CA PHE A 66 -7.53 -10.61 2.07
C PHE A 66 -7.33 -11.89 1.23
N LYS A 67 -8.42 -12.53 0.79
CA LYS A 67 -8.36 -13.77 -0.01
C LYS A 67 -7.57 -13.58 -1.30
N GLN A 68 -7.70 -12.41 -1.92
CA GLN A 68 -6.99 -12.08 -3.13
C GLN A 68 -5.48 -11.95 -2.89
N ILE A 69 -5.04 -11.20 -1.88
CA ILE A 69 -3.62 -11.09 -1.54
C ILE A 69 -3.07 -12.46 -1.10
N GLN A 70 -3.82 -13.21 -0.28
CA GLN A 70 -3.45 -14.56 0.15
C GLN A 70 -3.28 -15.52 -1.02
N SER A 71 -4.12 -15.42 -2.06
CA SER A 71 -3.99 -16.26 -3.26
C SER A 71 -2.73 -15.97 -4.08
N CYS A 72 -2.19 -14.76 -3.99
CA CYS A 72 -0.94 -14.38 -4.66
C CYS A 72 0.31 -14.84 -3.89
N TYR A 73 0.28 -14.78 -2.55
CA TYR A 73 1.48 -14.88 -1.71
C TYR A 73 1.52 -16.08 -0.75
N GLN A 74 0.39 -16.71 -0.45
CA GLN A 74 0.29 -17.94 0.36
C GLN A 74 0.99 -17.88 1.73
N PHE A 75 0.70 -16.85 2.52
CA PHE A 75 1.26 -16.72 3.87
C PHE A 75 0.72 -17.82 4.80
N GLU A 76 1.59 -18.71 5.26
CA GLU A 76 1.22 -19.91 6.04
C GLU A 76 0.26 -19.66 7.20
N PRO A 77 0.45 -18.65 8.07
CA PRO A 77 -0.43 -18.43 9.22
C PRO A 77 -1.90 -18.21 8.85
N PHE A 78 -2.18 -17.76 7.63
CA PHE A 78 -3.50 -17.36 7.19
C PHE A 78 -4.14 -18.33 6.17
N ASN A 79 -3.48 -19.44 5.83
CA ASN A 79 -3.95 -20.38 4.81
C ASN A 79 -5.38 -20.89 5.07
N HIS A 80 -5.72 -21.18 6.32
CA HIS A 80 -7.04 -21.68 6.69
C HIS A 80 -8.17 -20.65 6.47
N LEU A 81 -7.87 -19.35 6.52
CA LEU A 81 -8.86 -18.30 6.25
C LEU A 81 -9.14 -18.14 4.75
N SER A 82 -8.28 -18.64 3.86
CA SER A 82 -8.45 -18.51 2.40
C SER A 82 -9.73 -19.18 1.88
N HIS A 83 -10.24 -20.16 2.62
CA HIS A 83 -11.47 -20.89 2.32
C HIS A 83 -12.73 -20.24 2.89
N GLN A 84 -12.60 -19.19 3.71
CA GLN A 84 -13.78 -18.52 4.26
C GLN A 84 -14.59 -17.81 3.16
N VAL A 85 -15.88 -17.64 3.46
CA VAL A 85 -16.82 -17.02 2.52
C VAL A 85 -16.59 -15.52 2.42
N SER A 86 -16.73 -15.00 1.21
CA SER A 86 -16.66 -13.57 0.90
C SER A 86 -17.75 -13.23 -0.11
N TYR A 87 -19.00 -13.25 0.36
CA TYR A 87 -20.15 -12.98 -0.50
C TYR A 87 -20.18 -11.51 -0.89
N LEU A 88 -20.08 -11.19 -2.17
CA LEU A 88 -20.10 -9.83 -2.68
C LEU A 88 -20.96 -9.72 -3.94
N PRO A 89 -21.53 -8.55 -4.24
CA PRO A 89 -22.07 -8.30 -5.57
C PRO A 89 -21.02 -8.56 -6.65
N GLU A 90 -21.42 -9.18 -7.76
CA GLU A 90 -20.53 -9.65 -8.83
C GLU A 90 -19.52 -8.59 -9.31
N ARG A 91 -19.97 -7.34 -9.46
CA ARG A 91 -19.09 -6.23 -9.88
C ARG A 91 -18.02 -5.92 -8.85
N MET A 92 -18.35 -5.90 -7.56
CA MET A 92 -17.37 -5.66 -6.50
C MET A 92 -16.39 -6.82 -6.40
N ASP A 93 -16.90 -8.05 -6.49
CA ASP A 93 -16.08 -9.26 -6.49
C ASP A 93 -15.08 -9.26 -7.66
N ALA A 94 -15.53 -8.95 -8.88
CA ALA A 94 -14.67 -8.86 -10.06
C ALA A 94 -13.58 -7.78 -9.94
N LEU A 95 -13.94 -6.61 -9.39
CA LEU A 95 -12.99 -5.52 -9.15
C LEU A 95 -11.90 -5.91 -8.13
N LEU A 96 -12.30 -6.51 -7.00
CA LEU A 96 -11.37 -6.93 -5.95
C LEU A 96 -10.57 -8.18 -6.33
N ASN A 97 -11.14 -9.09 -7.14
CA ASN A 97 -10.41 -10.21 -7.75
C ASN A 97 -9.29 -9.75 -8.67
N GLY A 98 -9.36 -8.51 -9.13
CA GLY A 98 -8.31 -7.93 -9.92
C GLY A 98 -7.02 -7.75 -9.16
N ILE A 99 -7.03 -7.59 -7.82
CA ILE A 99 -5.87 -7.15 -7.04
C ILE A 99 -4.75 -8.19 -6.99
N GLY A 100 -3.49 -7.82 -7.17
CA GLY A 100 -2.39 -8.80 -7.08
C GLY A 100 -1.13 -8.36 -7.83
N ASP A 101 -0.18 -9.28 -7.94
CA ASP A 101 1.00 -9.06 -8.79
C ASP A 101 0.59 -8.95 -10.26
N VAL A 102 0.96 -7.84 -10.90
CA VAL A 102 0.64 -7.58 -12.30
C VAL A 102 1.73 -8.19 -13.17
N LYS A 103 1.43 -9.35 -13.75
CA LYS A 103 2.33 -10.09 -14.66
C LYS A 103 2.14 -9.61 -16.09
N LEU A 104 3.23 -9.13 -16.69
CA LEU A 104 3.36 -8.72 -18.09
C LEU A 104 4.29 -9.71 -18.81
N GLU A 105 4.26 -9.68 -20.14
CA GLU A 105 5.12 -10.55 -20.97
C GLU A 105 6.61 -10.40 -20.64
N TYR A 106 7.03 -9.18 -20.29
CA TYR A 106 8.43 -8.81 -20.05
C TYR A 106 8.81 -8.67 -18.57
N GLY A 107 7.88 -8.95 -17.64
CA GLY A 107 8.16 -8.96 -16.21
C GLY A 107 6.94 -8.66 -15.33
N THR A 108 7.14 -8.45 -14.04
CA THR A 108 6.07 -8.32 -13.03
C THR A 108 6.20 -7.04 -12.23
N PHE A 109 5.07 -6.34 -12.00
CA PHE A 109 4.95 -5.36 -10.92
C PHE A 109 4.42 -6.05 -9.67
N ARG A 110 5.14 -5.91 -8.56
CA ARG A 110 4.78 -6.57 -7.29
C ARG A 110 4.11 -5.62 -6.32
N ILE A 111 3.19 -6.15 -5.51
CA ILE A 111 2.66 -5.41 -4.36
C ILE A 111 3.79 -5.17 -3.35
N LYS A 112 3.92 -3.94 -2.84
CA LYS A 112 4.76 -3.61 -1.70
C LYS A 112 4.04 -4.01 -0.41
N TRP A 113 4.79 -4.61 0.49
CA TRP A 113 4.34 -5.02 1.82
C TRP A 113 3.01 -5.81 1.81
N PRO A 114 2.95 -6.92 1.05
CA PRO A 114 1.73 -7.71 0.90
C PRO A 114 1.24 -8.31 2.23
N LEU A 115 2.12 -8.70 3.15
CA LEU A 115 1.71 -9.23 4.46
C LEU A 115 1.03 -8.14 5.31
N THR A 116 1.56 -6.92 5.28
CA THR A 116 1.02 -5.75 5.98
C THR A 116 -0.35 -5.38 5.41
N ALA A 117 -0.47 -5.29 4.08
CA ALA A 117 -1.74 -5.02 3.42
C ALA A 117 -2.81 -6.09 3.75
N LEU A 118 -2.39 -7.35 3.77
CA LEU A 118 -3.24 -8.48 4.15
C LEU A 118 -3.71 -8.40 5.61
N LYS A 119 -2.80 -8.14 6.56
CA LYS A 119 -3.15 -7.97 7.98
C LYS A 119 -4.08 -6.78 8.21
N THR A 120 -3.85 -5.67 7.51
CA THR A 120 -4.73 -4.49 7.54
C THR A 120 -6.13 -4.83 7.03
N ALA A 121 -6.24 -5.60 5.93
CA ALA A 121 -7.53 -6.06 5.43
C ALA A 121 -8.26 -6.92 6.49
N LEU A 122 -7.58 -7.87 7.13
CA LEU A 122 -8.18 -8.68 8.21
C LEU A 122 -8.60 -7.85 9.43
N LEU A 123 -7.81 -6.83 9.81
CA LEU A 123 -8.15 -5.95 10.91
C LEU A 123 -9.41 -5.14 10.60
N ASN A 124 -9.53 -4.63 9.37
CA ASN A 124 -10.73 -3.96 8.90
C ASN A 124 -11.95 -4.89 8.88
N THR A 125 -11.79 -6.15 8.44
CA THR A 125 -12.85 -7.16 8.55
C THR A 125 -13.34 -7.32 9.99
N ASN A 126 -12.41 -7.47 10.95
CA ASN A 126 -12.73 -7.61 12.36
C ASN A 126 -13.44 -6.37 12.95
N TRP A 127 -13.01 -5.19 12.53
CA TRP A 127 -13.61 -3.91 12.95
C TRP A 127 -15.05 -3.77 12.49
N PHE A 128 -15.32 -3.98 11.21
CA PHE A 128 -16.68 -3.90 10.69
C PHE A 128 -17.57 -5.01 11.23
N TYR A 129 -17.00 -6.18 11.52
CA TYR A 129 -17.71 -7.25 12.24
C TYR A 129 -18.14 -6.81 13.64
N GLN A 130 -17.27 -6.14 14.41
CA GLN A 130 -17.65 -5.54 15.70
C GLN A 130 -18.72 -4.46 15.56
N CYS A 131 -18.59 -3.56 14.56
CA CYS A 131 -19.58 -2.53 14.32
C CYS A 131 -20.97 -3.13 14.04
N MET A 132 -21.01 -4.22 13.25
CA MET A 132 -22.24 -4.95 12.96
C MET A 132 -22.83 -5.58 14.22
N GLU A 133 -22.02 -6.28 15.04
CA GLU A 133 -22.48 -6.87 16.30
C GLU A 133 -23.05 -5.83 17.26
N ASN A 134 -22.31 -4.72 17.45
CA ASN A 134 -22.76 -3.61 18.29
C ASN A 134 -24.09 -3.03 17.79
N PHE A 135 -24.25 -2.87 16.47
CA PHE A 135 -25.49 -2.38 15.88
C PHE A 135 -26.66 -3.36 16.08
N CYS A 136 -26.48 -4.64 15.73
CA CYS A 136 -27.55 -5.64 15.76
C CYS A 136 -27.98 -6.00 17.18
N LEU A 137 -27.00 -6.13 18.09
CA LEU A 137 -27.22 -6.53 19.48
C LEU A 137 -27.42 -5.34 20.42
N LYS A 138 -27.32 -4.10 19.91
CA LYS A 138 -27.34 -2.84 20.69
C LYS A 138 -26.33 -2.87 21.84
N LEU A 139 -25.16 -3.42 21.56
CA LEU A 139 -24.05 -3.51 22.49
C LEU A 139 -23.13 -2.30 22.29
N ASP A 140 -22.59 -1.77 23.38
CA ASP A 140 -21.55 -0.73 23.36
C ASP A 140 -20.23 -1.33 23.84
N ILE A 141 -19.76 -2.35 23.10
CA ILE A 141 -18.50 -3.04 23.41
C ILE A 141 -17.39 -2.39 22.62
N SER A 142 -16.32 -2.00 23.32
CA SER A 142 -15.10 -1.49 22.69
C SER A 142 -14.45 -2.58 21.83
N PHE A 143 -13.88 -2.15 20.70
CA PHE A 143 -13.17 -3.07 19.82
C PHE A 143 -11.93 -3.63 20.53
N PRO A 144 -11.79 -4.95 20.70
CA PRO A 144 -10.82 -5.52 21.63
C PRO A 144 -9.40 -5.60 21.08
N LEU A 145 -9.18 -5.28 19.80
CA LEU A 145 -7.89 -5.47 19.14
C LEU A 145 -7.03 -4.20 19.15
N CYS A 146 -7.61 -3.05 18.86
CA CYS A 146 -6.93 -1.76 18.84
C CYS A 146 -7.93 -0.60 18.91
N ASP A 147 -7.42 0.62 19.07
CA ASP A 147 -8.24 1.82 19.06
C ASP A 147 -9.00 1.97 17.74
N PRO A 148 -10.25 2.46 17.73
CA PRO A 148 -11.01 2.71 16.52
C PRO A 148 -10.24 3.54 15.47
N PRO A 149 -10.43 3.28 14.17
CA PRO A 149 -9.77 4.06 13.13
C PRO A 149 -10.27 5.51 13.16
N LYS A 150 -9.36 6.48 13.00
CA LYS A 150 -9.69 7.92 12.96
C LYS A 150 -10.71 8.28 11.85
N SER A 151 -10.76 7.51 10.76
CA SER A 151 -11.63 7.79 9.61
C SER A 151 -12.01 6.52 8.86
N GLY A 152 -13.22 6.00 9.09
CA GLY A 152 -13.85 4.95 8.29
C GLY A 152 -13.24 3.55 8.49
N CYS A 153 -11.97 3.38 8.11
CA CYS A 153 -11.20 2.14 8.18
C CYS A 153 -9.75 2.39 8.62
N TYR A 154 -9.05 1.33 9.02
CA TYR A 154 -7.62 1.36 9.33
C TYR A 154 -6.79 1.53 8.05
N LYS A 155 -5.79 2.40 8.13
CA LYS A 155 -4.84 2.71 7.06
C LYS A 155 -3.48 3.11 7.63
N CYS A 156 -2.44 3.07 6.79
CA CYS A 156 -1.06 3.40 7.13
C CYS A 156 -0.51 2.59 8.31
N LEU A 157 -0.93 1.33 8.44
CA LEU A 157 -0.46 0.46 9.50
C LEU A 157 0.88 -0.19 9.14
N PHE A 158 1.64 -0.54 10.17
CA PHE A 158 2.74 -1.49 10.11
C PHE A 158 2.76 -2.37 11.37
N TRP A 159 3.36 -3.56 11.25
CA TRP A 159 3.61 -4.48 12.36
C TRP A 159 5.10 -4.45 12.71
N ASP A 160 5.45 -4.77 13.95
CA ASP A 160 6.85 -4.95 14.34
C ASP A 160 7.38 -6.31 13.86
N ASP A 161 7.48 -6.44 12.55
CA ASP A 161 8.08 -7.58 11.84
C ASP A 161 9.02 -7.06 10.73
N ASP A 162 9.65 -7.98 9.99
CA ASP A 162 10.63 -7.61 8.96
C ASP A 162 10.03 -6.72 7.86
N GLU A 163 8.80 -7.02 7.44
CA GLU A 163 8.12 -6.30 6.36
C GLU A 163 7.61 -4.93 6.85
N GLY A 164 7.03 -4.88 8.05
CA GLY A 164 6.56 -3.62 8.63
C GLY A 164 7.70 -2.67 8.99
N ASN A 165 8.85 -3.17 9.41
CA ASN A 165 10.05 -2.35 9.61
C ASN A 165 10.62 -1.81 8.28
N ASP A 166 10.58 -2.58 7.20
CA ASP A 166 10.95 -2.11 5.86
C ASP A 166 9.98 -1.02 5.35
N LYS A 167 8.68 -1.19 5.61
CA LYS A 167 7.66 -0.17 5.33
C LYS A 167 7.93 1.11 6.11
N LEU A 168 8.17 1.00 7.41
CA LEU A 168 8.51 2.15 8.26
C LEU A 168 9.76 2.88 7.75
N ASP A 169 10.84 2.16 7.45
CA ASP A 169 12.07 2.75 6.92
C ASP A 169 11.82 3.49 5.60
N THR A 170 10.97 2.96 4.73
CA THR A 170 10.61 3.60 3.47
C THR A 170 9.87 4.92 3.69
N TYR A 171 8.93 4.96 4.63
CA TYR A 171 8.19 6.19 4.97
C TYR A 171 9.07 7.22 5.67
N ILE A 172 9.98 6.80 6.57
CA ILE A 172 10.96 7.71 7.18
C ILE A 172 11.89 8.31 6.12
N LYS A 173 12.40 7.49 5.19
CA LYS A 173 13.21 8.00 4.06
C LYS A 173 12.43 8.98 3.22
N ALA A 174 11.19 8.65 2.85
CA ALA A 174 10.34 9.55 2.07
C ALA A 174 10.10 10.90 2.78
N TYR A 175 10.00 10.91 4.12
CA TYR A 175 9.94 12.14 4.91
C TYR A 175 11.27 12.92 4.86
N MET A 176 12.41 12.27 5.11
CA MET A 176 13.72 12.93 5.10
C MET A 176 14.08 13.48 3.71
N ASP A 177 13.75 12.75 2.65
CA ASP A 177 14.01 13.13 1.26
C ASP A 177 13.26 14.40 0.85
N GLN A 178 12.21 14.82 1.59
CA GLN A 178 11.54 16.11 1.38
C GLN A 178 12.46 17.29 1.65
N PHE A 179 13.53 17.10 2.43
CA PHE A 179 14.46 18.16 2.79
C PHE A 179 15.74 18.10 1.94
N LEU A 180 16.07 16.94 1.36
CA LEU A 180 17.25 16.75 0.52
C LEU A 180 17.29 17.76 -0.65
N GLY A 181 18.37 18.51 -0.73
CA GLY A 181 18.63 19.40 -1.87
C GLY A 181 17.75 20.65 -1.91
N LYS A 182 16.92 20.90 -0.88
CA LYS A 182 16.18 22.16 -0.77
C LYS A 182 17.16 23.27 -0.38
N VAL A 183 17.36 24.19 -1.32
CA VAL A 183 17.91 25.52 -1.03
C VAL A 183 16.82 26.30 -0.31
N VAL A 184 16.97 26.50 1.00
CA VAL A 184 16.06 27.36 1.76
C VAL A 184 16.72 28.73 1.89
N SER A 185 16.17 29.71 1.19
CA SER A 185 16.62 31.11 1.30
C SER A 185 16.09 31.70 2.60
N GLN A 186 16.97 32.13 3.50
CA GLN A 186 16.54 33.03 4.57
C GLN A 186 16.24 34.43 4.00
N ARG A 187 15.40 35.18 4.71
CA ARG A 187 15.03 36.60 4.44
C ARG A 187 16.22 37.58 4.29
N HIS A 188 17.47 37.11 4.37
CA HIS A 188 18.71 37.88 4.36
C HIS A 188 19.77 37.36 3.34
N ASN A 189 19.36 36.82 2.19
CA ASN A 189 20.24 36.42 1.06
C ASN A 189 21.23 35.26 1.31
N ASN A 190 21.12 34.51 2.42
CA ASN A 190 21.89 33.29 2.60
C ASN A 190 21.05 32.08 2.14
N GLU A 191 21.55 31.39 1.13
CA GLU A 191 21.04 30.12 0.62
C GLU A 191 21.71 28.97 1.39
N PHE A 192 20.92 28.14 2.07
CA PHE A 192 21.40 26.93 2.72
C PHE A 192 20.80 25.70 2.05
N VAL A 193 21.64 24.71 1.74
CA VAL A 193 21.18 23.39 1.35
C VAL A 193 21.15 22.53 2.61
N VAL A 194 19.95 22.18 3.07
CA VAL A 194 19.81 21.10 4.05
C VAL A 194 19.86 19.78 3.26
N GLY A 195 20.83 18.94 3.57
CA GLY A 195 21.04 17.69 2.84
C GLY A 195 21.54 16.61 3.78
N ILE A 196 20.64 16.05 4.58
CA ILE A 196 20.98 14.91 5.43
C ILE A 196 20.74 13.64 4.61
N PRO A 197 21.79 12.86 4.33
CA PRO A 197 21.66 11.67 3.50
C PRO A 197 20.79 10.62 4.21
N SER A 198 19.88 10.00 3.46
CA SER A 198 18.95 8.97 3.95
C SER A 198 19.57 7.56 4.00
N ASP A 199 20.90 7.48 4.15
CA ASP A 199 21.73 6.27 4.09
C ASP A 199 22.37 5.87 5.44
N LYS A 200 21.99 6.54 6.54
CA LYS A 200 22.54 6.33 7.90
C LYS A 200 24.04 6.58 8.02
N SER A 201 24.65 7.33 7.10
CA SER A 201 26.08 7.66 7.16
C SER A 201 26.45 8.63 8.28
N LEU A 202 25.50 9.44 8.76
CA LEU A 202 25.69 10.39 9.84
C LEU A 202 25.02 9.92 11.14
N SER A 203 25.75 10.02 12.26
CA SER A 203 25.17 9.78 13.59
C SER A 203 24.16 10.86 13.98
N VAL A 204 23.31 10.56 14.96
CA VAL A 204 22.32 11.53 15.50
C VAL A 204 23.01 12.80 16.01
N SER A 205 24.13 12.66 16.74
CA SER A 205 24.91 13.79 17.26
C SER A 205 25.55 14.65 16.18
N GLU A 206 26.00 14.03 15.08
CA GLU A 206 26.55 14.79 13.95
C GLU A 206 25.46 15.63 13.29
N VAL A 207 24.31 15.02 13.01
CA VAL A 207 23.15 15.71 12.44
C VAL A 207 22.70 16.87 13.31
N GLU A 208 22.60 16.68 14.62
CA GLU A 208 22.22 17.74 15.56
C GLU A 208 23.18 18.94 15.52
N GLY A 209 24.49 18.68 15.35
CA GLY A 209 25.50 19.72 15.17
C GLY A 209 25.48 20.42 13.82
N TYR A 210 24.97 19.77 12.77
CA TYR A 210 24.87 20.33 11.42
C TYR A 210 23.58 21.12 11.16
N LEU A 211 22.50 20.82 11.88
CA LEU A 211 21.20 21.45 11.63
C LEU A 211 21.20 22.91 12.10
N PRO A 212 20.85 23.87 11.22
CA PRO A 212 20.76 25.26 11.62
C PRO A 212 19.56 25.49 12.55
N LEU A 213 19.70 26.41 13.50
CA LEU A 213 18.67 26.67 14.52
C LEU A 213 17.27 26.95 13.94
N TRP A 214 17.19 27.66 12.82
CA TRP A 214 15.90 27.94 12.17
C TRP A 214 15.19 26.66 11.73
N PHE A 215 15.93 25.66 11.24
CA PHE A 215 15.36 24.39 10.79
C PHE A 215 14.82 23.61 11.97
N VAL A 216 15.56 23.56 13.08
CA VAL A 216 15.11 22.90 14.32
C VAL A 216 13.84 23.56 14.88
N LEU A 217 13.70 24.88 14.73
CA LEU A 217 12.51 25.61 15.16
C LEU A 217 11.31 25.39 14.22
N GLU A 218 11.53 25.28 12.90
CA GLU A 218 10.48 25.03 11.91
C GLU A 218 10.04 23.56 11.84
N HIS A 219 10.97 22.63 12.11
CA HIS A 219 10.79 21.18 12.04
C HIS A 219 11.25 20.48 13.33
N PRO A 220 10.64 20.78 14.49
CA PRO A 220 11.04 20.22 15.78
C PRO A 220 10.90 18.68 15.85
N GLU A 221 10.10 18.08 14.98
CA GLU A 221 9.89 16.65 14.85
C GLU A 221 11.02 15.90 14.11
N PHE A 222 11.85 16.61 13.34
CA PHE A 222 12.84 16.00 12.47
C PHE A 222 13.81 15.08 13.22
N MET A 223 14.33 15.53 14.37
CA MET A 223 15.28 14.74 15.16
C MET A 223 14.65 13.50 15.77
N ASN A 224 13.36 13.52 16.09
CA ASN A 224 12.64 12.33 16.57
C ASN A 224 12.54 11.29 15.45
N VAL A 225 12.22 11.72 14.23
CA VAL A 225 12.16 10.84 13.05
C VAL A 225 13.54 10.30 12.69
N TYR A 226 14.57 11.15 12.67
CA TYR A 226 15.94 10.73 12.37
C TYR A 226 16.49 9.75 13.41
N SER A 227 16.23 10.00 14.70
CA SER A 227 16.64 9.09 15.78
C SER A 227 15.99 7.72 15.63
N LEU A 228 14.69 7.67 15.32
CA LEU A 228 13.98 6.42 15.03
C LEU A 228 14.58 5.70 13.82
N PHE A 229 14.96 6.43 12.77
CA PHE A 229 15.61 5.85 11.59
C PHE A 229 16.94 5.18 11.94
N MET A 230 17.75 5.83 12.78
CA MET A 230 19.09 5.34 13.15
C MET A 230 19.07 4.12 14.06
N MET A 231 17.98 3.89 14.81
CA MET A 231 17.83 2.70 15.66
C MET A 231 17.92 1.40 14.87
N THR A 232 18.51 0.40 15.51
CA THR A 232 18.39 -1.01 15.12
C THR A 232 16.97 -1.50 15.34
N ARG A 233 16.60 -2.62 14.68
CA ARG A 233 15.26 -3.22 14.85
C ARG A 233 14.98 -3.57 16.32
N SER A 234 15.95 -4.16 17.03
CA SER A 234 15.79 -4.52 18.44
C SER A 234 15.55 -3.30 19.35
N GLU A 235 16.23 -2.18 19.09
CA GLU A 235 16.00 -0.93 19.83
C GLU A 235 14.61 -0.35 19.56
N ARG A 236 14.15 -0.41 18.30
CA ARG A 236 12.79 0.01 17.94
C ARG A 236 11.74 -0.83 18.63
N SER A 237 11.86 -2.16 18.61
CA SER A 237 10.94 -3.06 19.29
C SER A 237 10.81 -2.72 20.78
N PHE A 238 11.94 -2.44 21.45
CA PHE A 238 11.93 -2.00 22.84
C PHE A 238 11.20 -0.65 23.02
N LYS A 239 11.49 0.33 22.16
CA LYS A 239 10.83 1.65 22.21
C LYS A 239 9.34 1.63 21.90
N PHE A 240 8.91 0.72 21.03
CA PHE A 240 7.50 0.48 20.75
C PHE A 240 6.77 -0.08 21.97
N LEU A 241 7.38 -1.02 22.70
CA LEU A 241 6.83 -1.54 23.95
C LEU A 241 6.72 -0.46 25.03
N GLU A 242 7.71 0.43 25.14
CA GLU A 242 7.69 1.55 26.09
C GLU A 242 6.67 2.65 25.73
N SER A 243 6.11 2.63 24.51
CA SER A 243 5.23 3.70 24.00
C SER A 243 5.83 5.09 24.20
N SER A 244 7.14 5.22 23.92
CA SER A 244 7.86 6.47 24.12
C SER A 244 7.20 7.64 23.36
N PRO A 245 6.96 8.80 24.00
CA PRO A 245 6.32 9.95 23.35
C PRO A 245 7.03 10.42 22.08
N ASP A 246 8.37 10.37 22.07
CA ASP A 246 9.17 10.76 20.91
C ASP A 246 8.98 9.79 19.74
N THR A 247 8.90 8.49 20.02
CA THR A 247 8.59 7.46 19.03
C THR A 247 7.18 7.64 18.47
N LEU A 248 6.18 7.85 19.33
CA LEU A 248 4.80 8.09 18.88
C LEU A 248 4.69 9.34 18.00
N LYS A 249 5.37 10.43 18.38
CA LYS A 249 5.42 11.66 17.59
C LYS A 249 6.14 11.45 16.25
N ALA A 250 7.23 10.68 16.22
CA ALA A 250 7.94 10.34 14.99
C ALA A 250 7.05 9.52 14.04
N LEU A 251 6.35 8.52 14.56
CA LEU A 251 5.40 7.70 13.80
C LEU A 251 4.25 8.54 13.22
N GLU A 252 3.65 9.41 14.03
CA GLU A 252 2.61 10.33 13.59
C GLU A 252 3.12 11.29 12.50
N THR A 253 4.35 11.79 12.64
CA THR A 253 5.00 12.69 11.65
C THR A 253 5.15 12.03 10.29
N VAL A 254 5.60 10.76 10.26
CA VAL A 254 5.72 10.00 9.00
C VAL A 254 4.39 9.41 8.54
N GLY A 255 3.29 9.66 9.26
CA GLY A 255 1.95 9.22 8.91
C GLY A 255 1.72 7.72 9.05
N MET A 256 2.46 7.04 9.93
CA MET A 256 2.39 5.60 10.16
C MET A 256 1.88 5.28 11.58
N THR A 257 1.16 4.18 11.71
CA THR A 257 0.64 3.71 13.02
C THR A 257 1.10 2.28 13.28
N LEU A 258 1.71 2.05 14.44
CA LEU A 258 2.08 0.70 14.88
C LEU A 258 0.82 -0.10 15.24
N CYS A 259 0.70 -1.31 14.69
CA CYS A 259 -0.30 -2.28 15.10
C CYS A 259 0.37 -3.40 15.90
N THR A 260 -0.07 -3.59 17.14
CA THR A 260 0.43 -4.63 18.05
C THR A 260 -0.43 -5.90 18.05
N CYS A 261 -1.49 -5.94 17.23
CA CYS A 261 -2.37 -7.10 17.14
C CYS A 261 -1.60 -8.31 16.58
N SER A 262 -1.64 -9.43 17.32
CA SER A 262 -1.05 -10.69 16.87
C SER A 262 -1.86 -11.33 15.74
N ASN A 263 -1.20 -12.19 14.95
CA ASN A 263 -1.87 -12.96 13.89
C ASN A 263 -3.02 -13.80 14.47
N ASP A 264 -2.82 -14.46 15.62
CA ASP A 264 -3.83 -15.28 16.29
C ASP A 264 -5.08 -14.47 16.64
N SER A 265 -4.90 -13.23 17.10
CA SER A 265 -6.02 -12.33 17.44
C SER A 265 -6.80 -11.90 16.20
N LEU A 266 -6.12 -11.64 15.07
CA LEU A 266 -6.77 -11.35 13.78
C LEU A 266 -7.59 -12.54 13.26
N ILE A 267 -7.09 -13.76 13.48
CA ILE A 267 -7.70 -15.01 13.02
C ILE A 267 -8.91 -15.42 13.87
N LYS A 268 -8.76 -15.41 15.20
CA LYS A 268 -9.69 -16.07 16.14
C LYS A 268 -11.12 -15.53 16.02
N ARG A 269 -11.27 -14.24 15.80
CA ARG A 269 -12.56 -13.54 15.78
C ARG A 269 -13.33 -13.69 14.45
N LEU A 270 -12.69 -14.23 13.41
CA LEU A 270 -13.30 -14.40 12.08
C LEU A 270 -13.88 -15.80 11.84
N ARG A 271 -13.87 -16.70 12.82
CA ARG A 271 -14.31 -18.10 12.64
C ARG A 271 -15.77 -18.21 12.16
N ASP A 272 -16.63 -17.32 12.64
CA ASP A 272 -18.08 -17.38 12.41
C ASP A 272 -18.55 -16.34 11.37
N ILE A 273 -17.64 -15.83 10.53
CA ILE A 273 -17.95 -14.83 9.49
C ILE A 273 -18.93 -15.35 8.42
N SER A 274 -19.10 -16.67 8.30
CA SER A 274 -20.09 -17.28 7.41
C SER A 274 -21.52 -16.95 7.79
N ASP A 275 -21.78 -16.80 9.07
CA ASP A 275 -23.13 -16.70 9.62
C ASP A 275 -23.70 -15.29 9.40
N VAL A 276 -22.82 -14.34 9.12
CA VAL A 276 -23.13 -12.95 8.76
C VAL A 276 -24.02 -12.87 7.51
N TYR A 277 -23.87 -13.80 6.58
CA TYR A 277 -24.64 -13.83 5.33
C TYR A 277 -26.15 -13.90 5.60
N GLU A 278 -26.57 -14.60 6.66
CA GLU A 278 -27.98 -14.86 6.94
C GLU A 278 -28.73 -13.63 7.49
N ILE A 279 -28.03 -12.52 7.74
CA ILE A 279 -28.58 -11.34 8.40
C ILE A 279 -29.22 -10.36 7.38
N GLY A 280 -30.45 -9.93 7.66
CA GLY A 280 -30.99 -8.64 7.20
C GLY A 280 -31.28 -8.50 5.69
N GLY A 281 -31.44 -9.60 4.94
CA GLY A 281 -31.80 -9.54 3.51
C GLY A 281 -30.61 -9.35 2.57
N TYR A 282 -29.37 -9.50 3.05
CA TYR A 282 -28.16 -9.48 2.22
C TYR A 282 -28.22 -10.47 1.04
N ASN A 283 -28.87 -11.62 1.26
CA ASN A 283 -29.12 -12.67 0.25
C ASN A 283 -29.83 -12.15 -1.02
N LEU A 284 -30.54 -11.01 -0.92
CA LEU A 284 -31.28 -10.40 -2.03
C LEU A 284 -30.39 -9.61 -3.00
N LEU A 285 -29.12 -9.34 -2.65
CA LEU A 285 -28.20 -8.53 -3.46
C LEU A 285 -27.58 -9.27 -4.65
N GLY A 286 -27.91 -10.55 -4.88
CA GLY A 286 -27.35 -11.32 -5.98
C GLY A 286 -25.83 -11.46 -5.86
N VAL A 287 -25.40 -12.11 -4.77
CA VAL A 287 -23.99 -12.17 -4.39
C VAL A 287 -23.29 -13.43 -4.94
N VAL A 288 -22.01 -13.29 -5.22
CA VAL A 288 -21.10 -14.36 -5.59
C VAL A 288 -20.07 -14.58 -4.49
N ASN A 289 -19.54 -15.80 -4.39
CA ASN A 289 -18.42 -16.11 -3.52
C ASN A 289 -17.35 -16.79 -4.36
N THR A 290 -16.38 -16.01 -4.82
CA THR A 290 -15.27 -16.54 -5.60
C THR A 290 -13.99 -16.60 -4.75
N THR A 291 -13.09 -17.50 -5.12
CA THR A 291 -11.73 -17.53 -4.56
C THR A 291 -10.94 -16.32 -5.03
N GLY A 292 -9.76 -16.07 -4.44
CA GLY A 292 -8.82 -15.13 -5.03
C GLY A 292 -8.29 -15.66 -6.37
N SER A 293 -8.08 -14.78 -7.34
CA SER A 293 -7.56 -15.12 -8.67
C SER A 293 -6.05 -15.37 -8.68
N GLY A 294 -5.32 -14.86 -7.68
CA GLY A 294 -3.87 -14.94 -7.60
C GLY A 294 -3.11 -14.05 -8.59
N GLN A 295 -3.80 -13.15 -9.31
CA GLN A 295 -3.19 -12.30 -10.33
C GLN A 295 -3.76 -10.88 -10.35
N GLY A 296 -2.84 -9.91 -10.49
CA GLY A 296 -3.12 -8.49 -10.66
C GLY A 296 -3.53 -8.09 -12.08
N TYR A 297 -4.47 -7.15 -12.21
CA TYR A 297 -4.73 -6.43 -13.46
C TYR A 297 -3.94 -5.12 -13.55
N MET A 298 -3.57 -4.72 -14.77
CA MET A 298 -2.81 -3.49 -15.02
C MET A 298 -3.49 -2.22 -14.51
N GLY A 299 -4.82 -2.20 -14.41
CA GLY A 299 -5.56 -1.06 -13.86
C GLY A 299 -5.19 -0.71 -12.41
N GLN A 300 -4.53 -1.60 -11.67
CA GLN A 300 -3.96 -1.27 -10.35
C GLN A 300 -2.82 -0.28 -10.36
N LEU A 301 -2.14 -0.12 -11.48
CA LEU A 301 -1.00 0.78 -11.58
C LEU A 301 -1.42 2.25 -11.70
N TYR A 302 -2.73 2.53 -11.67
CA TYR A 302 -3.23 3.88 -11.51
C TYR A 302 -3.06 4.37 -10.09
N ASN A 303 -2.43 5.53 -9.96
CA ASN A 303 -2.16 6.17 -8.70
C ASN A 303 -3.30 7.11 -8.29
N HIS A 304 -3.66 7.08 -7.02
CA HIS A 304 -4.51 8.08 -6.40
C HIS A 304 -3.69 9.31 -5.99
N ASP A 305 -3.83 10.42 -6.74
CA ASP A 305 -3.42 11.74 -6.26
C ASP A 305 -4.68 12.57 -5.93
N PRO A 306 -4.93 12.94 -4.66
CA PRO A 306 -6.10 13.74 -4.30
C PRO A 306 -6.11 15.13 -4.95
N PHE A 307 -4.95 15.59 -5.45
CA PHE A 307 -4.74 16.95 -5.94
C PHE A 307 -4.22 16.99 -7.40
N LYS A 308 -4.08 15.83 -8.08
CA LYS A 308 -3.70 15.74 -9.50
C LYS A 308 -4.60 14.78 -10.27
N GLU A 309 -4.52 14.85 -11.60
CA GLU A 309 -5.15 13.90 -12.50
C GLU A 309 -4.69 12.46 -12.20
N VAL A 310 -5.64 11.53 -12.22
CA VAL A 310 -5.40 10.09 -12.09
C VAL A 310 -4.43 9.65 -13.19
N TYR A 311 -3.26 9.14 -12.79
CA TYR A 311 -2.17 8.80 -13.72
C TYR A 311 -1.71 7.36 -13.51
N THR A 312 -1.25 6.76 -14.59
CA THR A 312 -0.61 5.44 -14.62
C THR A 312 0.73 5.57 -15.33
N PRO A 313 1.78 4.85 -14.90
CA PRO A 313 3.03 4.82 -15.63
C PRO A 313 3.01 3.93 -16.87
N VAL A 314 1.88 3.28 -17.17
CA VAL A 314 1.72 2.36 -18.31
C VAL A 314 0.77 2.98 -19.34
N HIS A 315 1.26 3.18 -20.57
CA HIS A 315 0.51 3.87 -21.63
C HIS A 315 -0.41 2.94 -22.45
N ASP A 316 -0.07 1.65 -22.58
CA ASP A 316 -0.80 0.68 -23.40
C ASP A 316 -1.76 -0.18 -22.57
N LEU A 317 -2.79 0.46 -22.03
CA LEU A 317 -3.83 -0.21 -21.25
C LEU A 317 -5.08 -0.45 -22.09
N ASN A 318 -5.67 -1.65 -21.96
CA ASN A 318 -7.01 -1.89 -22.50
C ASN A 318 -8.05 -1.03 -21.77
N GLU A 319 -9.18 -0.76 -22.43
CA GLU A 319 -10.24 0.13 -21.90
C GLU A 319 -10.78 -0.32 -20.54
N PHE A 320 -10.83 -1.64 -20.29
CA PHE A 320 -11.21 -2.18 -18.98
C PHE A 320 -10.22 -1.78 -17.88
N SER A 321 -8.92 -1.88 -18.13
CA SER A 321 -7.86 -1.51 -17.18
C SER A 321 -7.85 -0.01 -16.91
N LYS A 322 -8.11 0.81 -17.93
CA LYS A 322 -8.29 2.26 -17.76
C LYS A 322 -9.50 2.54 -16.88
N LEU A 323 -10.66 1.98 -17.20
CA LEU A 323 -11.89 2.19 -16.42
C LEU A 323 -11.72 1.73 -14.96
N LEU A 324 -11.16 0.53 -14.76
CA LEU A 324 -10.86 0.00 -13.43
C LEU A 324 -9.93 0.93 -12.66
N GLY A 325 -8.87 1.40 -13.30
CA GLY A 325 -7.90 2.30 -12.69
C GLY A 325 -8.44 3.67 -12.36
N TYR A 326 -9.24 4.27 -13.24
CA TYR A 326 -9.89 5.56 -12.99
C TYR A 326 -10.93 5.50 -11.88
N VAL A 327 -11.70 4.41 -11.81
CA VAL A 327 -12.75 4.26 -10.81
C VAL A 327 -12.18 3.93 -9.43
N LEU A 328 -11.19 3.03 -9.36
CA LEU A 328 -10.69 2.52 -8.09
C LEU A 328 -9.43 3.22 -7.59
N THR A 329 -8.61 3.76 -8.50
CA THR A 329 -7.26 4.31 -8.21
C THR A 329 -6.48 3.46 -7.20
N PRO A 330 -6.20 2.17 -7.49
CA PRO A 330 -5.90 1.19 -6.45
C PRO A 330 -4.54 1.37 -5.77
N ALA A 331 -3.57 1.96 -6.48
CA ALA A 331 -2.25 2.19 -5.94
C ALA A 331 -2.16 3.56 -5.25
N ARG A 332 -1.47 3.60 -4.12
CA ARG A 332 -1.03 4.83 -3.45
C ARG A 332 0.29 5.35 -4.01
N GLN A 333 1.12 4.44 -4.49
CA GLN A 333 2.41 4.75 -5.07
C GLN A 333 2.79 3.65 -6.05
N VAL A 334 3.35 4.03 -7.20
CA VAL A 334 3.94 3.09 -8.15
C VAL A 334 5.39 3.47 -8.39
N ASN A 335 6.29 2.51 -8.22
CA ASN A 335 7.73 2.66 -8.42
C ASN A 335 8.18 1.76 -9.57
N ILE A 336 8.84 2.36 -10.55
CA ILE A 336 9.30 1.68 -11.75
C ILE A 336 10.81 1.44 -11.60
N ASN A 337 11.23 0.19 -11.71
CA ASN A 337 12.61 -0.24 -11.50
C ASN A 337 13.12 -1.10 -12.67
N VAL A 338 12.74 -0.74 -13.90
CA VAL A 338 13.14 -1.50 -15.09
C VAL A 338 14.63 -1.29 -15.38
N LYS A 339 15.42 -2.37 -15.38
CA LYS A 339 16.84 -2.37 -15.74
C LYS A 339 17.07 -3.30 -16.94
N PHE A 340 17.53 -2.75 -18.05
CA PHE A 340 17.91 -3.52 -19.24
C PHE A 340 19.43 -3.58 -19.37
N PRO A 341 20.08 -4.72 -19.09
CA PRO A 341 21.48 -4.88 -19.44
C PRO A 341 21.63 -5.06 -20.96
N VAL A 342 22.50 -4.26 -21.56
CA VAL A 342 22.86 -4.38 -22.97
C VAL A 342 24.21 -5.11 -23.04
N LYS A 343 24.26 -6.26 -23.72
CA LYS A 343 25.54 -6.95 -24.00
C LYS A 343 26.08 -6.45 -25.35
N GLY A 344 27.03 -5.53 -25.30
CA GLY A 344 27.77 -5.00 -26.45
C GLY A 344 28.68 -3.85 -26.02
N GLY A 345 29.96 -3.87 -26.44
CA GLY A 345 31.08 -3.15 -25.80
C GLY A 345 30.92 -1.65 -25.50
N ASP A 346 31.57 -1.21 -24.42
CA ASP A 346 31.95 0.16 -23.99
C ASP A 346 31.00 1.34 -24.24
N ARG A 347 29.70 1.10 -24.47
CA ARG A 347 28.72 2.17 -24.64
C ARG A 347 27.59 2.02 -23.63
N LYS A 348 27.54 2.97 -22.69
CA LYS A 348 26.37 3.22 -21.83
C LYS A 348 25.19 3.60 -22.71
N ILE A 349 24.25 2.70 -22.93
CA ILE A 349 22.91 3.08 -23.38
C ILE A 349 22.18 3.65 -22.16
N VAL A 350 22.18 4.97 -22.05
CA VAL A 350 21.34 5.70 -21.11
C VAL A 350 19.96 5.80 -21.77
N LEU A 351 18.94 5.23 -21.14
CA LEU A 351 17.55 5.50 -21.49
C LEU A 351 17.29 7.00 -21.29
N ARG A 352 17.36 7.78 -22.37
CA ARG A 352 16.91 9.18 -22.36
C ARG A 352 15.39 9.18 -22.44
N ASN A 353 14.77 9.65 -21.36
CA ASN A 353 13.37 10.06 -21.25
C ASN A 353 12.32 9.05 -21.76
N PHE A 354 12.02 8.06 -20.92
CA PHE A 354 10.79 7.27 -21.02
C PHE A 354 9.52 8.06 -20.66
N PHE A 355 9.68 9.23 -20.04
CA PHE A 355 8.60 10.12 -19.62
C PHE A 355 8.84 11.50 -20.22
N THR A 356 8.52 11.68 -21.50
CA THR A 356 8.20 13.02 -21.98
C THR A 356 6.75 13.27 -21.64
N ARG A 357 6.49 14.38 -20.92
CA ARG A 357 5.15 14.92 -20.73
C ARG A 357 4.46 14.93 -22.09
N GLY A 358 3.35 14.23 -22.21
CA GLY A 358 2.44 14.45 -23.33
C GLY A 358 1.97 15.90 -23.27
N GLU A 359 2.16 16.61 -24.37
CA GLU A 359 1.47 17.86 -24.67
C GLU A 359 -0.04 17.64 -24.78
#